data_AF-A0A2J7RKM8-F1
#
_entry.id   AF-A0A2J7RKM8-F1
#
_cell.length_a   1.000
_cell.length_b   1.000
_cell.length_c   1.000
_cell.angle_alpha   90.00
_cell.angle_beta   90.00
_cell.angle_gamma   90.00
#
_symmetry.space_group_name_H-M   'P 1'
#
loop_
_entity.id
_entity.type
_entity.pdbx_description
1 polymer ?
#
loop_
_entity_poly.entity_id
_entity_poly.type
_entity_poly.pdbx_seq_one_letter_code
_entity_poly.pdbx_strand_id
1 'polypeptide(L)'
;MQVIQIGILLTVVFLKCVSGDGFHSTLGHLKARASPQIQAQSAVGVIERLLKNKTRLFQVTVDPKLGPVGKDTFKILKEEGTDKVNIVGTSGVAAVWGFHHYLKYYCFSHVSWDSDQLSLPEELPSVNIIVTSADRFRYYQNVCTTSYSFVWWDWPRWEREVDWMALNGINLALAFTGQEAIWQRVYSELNLTQEDVNEHFSGPAFLSWLRMGNMRGFGGPLPDSWHAKSLSLQHRILARMRELGIVPVLPAFAGHVPRAFKRLYPDTPMTRMADWNRFPDEFCCPFVLEPTDPLFRRVGNMFISELVAEFGTDHIYNCDPFNEMTPHTSNVTYFSQISSAILTAITDVDPDAVWLKQNWGFVHDMIFWTTDKVKAFLTAVPPGRMIVLDLQSELNPQYRRLHSYYGQPFIWCMLHNFGGTLGLYGSVGNVNTGVFDGRGLENGTMVGTGLTPEGINQNYVMYDLMNEMAWRTEPVNLSEWFSAYARRRYGAVDTHADNAWQLLKSGVYSFTGMRKVRGKYVICRRPSLQLRQWVWYNTTELATAWDELLSASPQLHGAANYQHDLVDVTRQALQAEC
;
A
#
# COMPACT_ATOMS: atom_id res chain seq x y z
N MET A 1 58.31 -35.79 41.94
CA MET A 1 57.45 -36.69 41.16
C MET A 1 56.46 -35.81 40.40
N GLN A 2 56.59 -35.77 39.08
CA GLN A 2 55.90 -34.82 38.19
C GLN A 2 54.37 -34.97 38.28
N VAL A 3 53.66 -33.87 38.45
CA VAL A 3 52.22 -33.79 38.20
C VAL A 3 52.04 -33.10 36.86
N ILE A 4 51.68 -33.89 35.85
CA ILE A 4 51.33 -33.44 34.51
C ILE A 4 49.87 -32.97 34.57
N GLN A 5 49.62 -31.68 34.41
CA GLN A 5 48.28 -31.14 34.13
C GLN A 5 48.01 -31.26 32.63
N ILE A 6 47.14 -32.18 32.25
CA ILE A 6 46.58 -32.28 30.90
C ILE A 6 45.40 -31.31 30.83
N GLY A 7 45.60 -30.17 30.18
CA GLY A 7 44.52 -29.25 29.81
C GLY A 7 43.81 -29.76 28.56
N ILE A 8 42.56 -30.22 28.71
CA ILE A 8 41.68 -30.55 27.60
C ILE A 8 41.10 -29.25 27.05
N LEU A 9 41.58 -28.81 25.89
CA LEU A 9 41.01 -27.69 25.15
C LEU A 9 39.75 -28.18 24.40
N LEU A 10 38.57 -27.98 24.98
CA LEU A 10 37.29 -28.24 24.33
C LEU A 10 36.99 -27.11 23.34
N THR A 11 37.35 -27.30 22.08
CA THR A 11 36.93 -26.41 20.98
C THR A 11 35.44 -26.65 20.71
N VAL A 12 34.58 -25.84 21.32
CA VAL A 12 33.16 -25.80 20.97
C VAL A 12 33.03 -25.14 19.61
N VAL A 13 32.94 -25.96 18.56
CA VAL A 13 32.51 -25.52 17.23
C VAL A 13 31.03 -25.18 17.32
N PHE A 14 30.71 -23.89 17.42
CA PHE A 14 29.36 -23.41 17.14
C PHE A 14 29.10 -23.63 15.64
N LEU A 15 28.53 -24.79 15.29
CA LEU A 15 27.75 -24.93 14.08
C LEU A 15 26.55 -23.99 14.24
N LYS A 16 26.66 -22.77 13.72
CA LYS A 16 25.48 -22.02 13.29
C LYS A 16 24.79 -22.90 12.25
N CYS A 17 23.78 -23.65 12.68
CA CYS A 17 22.74 -24.10 11.77
C CYS A 17 22.26 -22.82 11.06
N VAL A 18 22.61 -22.70 9.78
CA VAL A 18 21.90 -21.81 8.88
C VAL A 18 20.50 -22.38 8.81
N SER A 19 19.63 -21.92 9.71
CA SER A 19 18.20 -22.05 9.52
C SER A 19 17.93 -21.47 8.15
N GLY A 20 17.56 -22.32 7.19
CA GLY A 20 17.06 -21.84 5.90
C GLY A 20 16.01 -20.79 6.20
N ASP A 21 16.19 -19.59 5.64
CA ASP A 21 15.34 -18.44 5.91
C ASP A 21 13.87 -18.86 5.71
N GLY A 22 13.10 -18.92 6.80
CA GLY A 22 11.71 -19.41 6.77
C GLY A 22 10.82 -18.60 5.83
N PHE A 23 11.25 -17.38 5.49
CA PHE A 23 10.67 -16.58 4.43
C PHE A 23 10.79 -17.26 3.05
N HIS A 24 11.96 -17.78 2.68
CA HIS A 24 12.19 -18.33 1.34
C HIS A 24 11.42 -19.62 1.07
N SER A 25 11.21 -20.45 2.08
CA SER A 25 10.42 -21.67 1.96
C SER A 25 8.91 -21.43 1.87
N THR A 26 8.42 -20.24 2.25
CA THR A 26 6.98 -19.95 2.34
C THR A 26 6.51 -18.85 1.39
N LEU A 27 7.21 -17.73 1.31
CA LEU A 27 6.83 -16.53 0.55
C LEU A 27 7.78 -16.23 -0.62
N GLY A 28 8.85 -17.02 -0.78
CA GLY A 28 9.87 -16.81 -1.81
C GLY A 28 9.36 -16.98 -3.25
N HIS A 29 8.19 -17.61 -3.44
CA HIS A 29 7.51 -17.74 -4.74
C HIS A 29 6.78 -16.46 -5.16
N LEU A 30 6.48 -15.56 -4.23
CA LEU A 30 5.92 -14.24 -4.51
C LEU A 30 7.03 -13.32 -5.06
N LYS A 31 7.22 -13.37 -6.38
CA LYS A 31 8.27 -12.65 -7.10
C LYS A 31 7.90 -12.40 -8.56
N ALA A 32 8.66 -11.54 -9.22
CA ALA A 32 8.56 -11.32 -10.65
C ALA A 32 8.68 -12.63 -11.44
N ARG A 33 7.77 -12.83 -12.40
CA ARG A 33 7.72 -14.01 -13.28
C ARG A 33 8.16 -13.74 -14.70
N ALA A 34 8.06 -12.49 -15.16
CA ALA A 34 8.54 -12.07 -16.47
C ALA A 34 10.05 -12.33 -16.60
N SER A 35 10.53 -12.63 -17.80
CA SER A 35 11.96 -12.83 -18.02
C SER A 35 12.74 -11.54 -17.72
N PRO A 36 14.03 -11.62 -17.35
CA PRO A 36 14.86 -10.44 -17.15
C PRO A 36 14.86 -9.48 -18.36
N GLN A 37 14.76 -10.02 -19.58
CA GLN A 37 14.71 -9.24 -20.81
C GLN A 37 13.41 -8.41 -20.91
N ILE A 38 12.26 -9.01 -20.63
CA ILE A 38 10.96 -8.30 -20.62
C ILE A 38 10.97 -7.22 -19.54
N GLN A 39 11.48 -7.55 -18.35
CA GLN A 39 11.57 -6.59 -17.24
C GLN A 39 12.49 -5.41 -17.57
N ALA A 40 13.64 -5.66 -18.20
CA ALA A 40 14.55 -4.61 -18.64
C ALA A 40 13.91 -3.71 -19.71
N GLN A 41 13.21 -4.30 -20.69
CA GLN A 41 12.51 -3.55 -21.73
C GLN A 41 11.38 -2.70 -21.15
N SER A 42 10.60 -3.26 -20.22
CA SER A 42 9.52 -2.54 -19.54
C SER A 42 10.07 -1.38 -18.70
N ALA A 43 11.19 -1.58 -18.00
CA ALA A 43 11.90 -0.54 -17.27
C ALA A 43 12.40 0.59 -18.20
N VAL A 44 12.97 0.26 -19.36
CA VAL A 44 13.34 1.26 -20.39
C VAL A 44 12.12 2.05 -20.85
N GLY A 45 10.97 1.40 -21.02
CA GLY A 45 9.72 2.06 -21.37
C GLY A 45 9.27 3.10 -20.33
N VAL A 46 9.49 2.84 -19.03
CA VAL A 46 9.24 3.84 -17.96
C VAL A 46 10.15 5.06 -18.15
N ILE A 47 11.44 4.81 -18.36
CA ILE A 47 12.43 5.88 -18.57
C ILE A 47 12.09 6.70 -19.82
N GLU A 48 11.66 6.06 -20.91
CA GLU A 48 11.19 6.72 -22.14
C GLU A 48 9.98 7.61 -21.92
N ARG A 49 8.96 7.16 -21.20
CA ARG A 49 7.81 8.00 -20.89
C ARG A 49 8.19 9.21 -20.04
N LEU A 50 9.16 9.06 -19.13
CA LEU A 50 9.59 10.13 -18.24
C LEU A 50 10.53 11.15 -18.92
N LEU A 51 11.54 10.69 -19.66
CA LEU A 51 12.65 11.51 -20.17
C LEU A 51 12.69 11.65 -21.69
N LYS A 52 11.83 10.95 -22.43
CA LYS A 52 11.74 10.99 -23.90
C LYS A 52 13.11 10.75 -24.55
N ASN A 53 13.64 11.75 -25.25
CA ASN A 53 14.89 11.66 -26.00
C ASN A 53 16.14 11.42 -25.13
N LYS A 54 16.08 11.69 -23.81
CA LYS A 54 17.21 11.48 -22.90
C LYS A 54 17.34 10.03 -22.42
N THR A 55 16.42 9.14 -22.77
CA THR A 55 16.50 7.70 -22.41
C THR A 55 17.76 7.02 -22.92
N ARG A 56 18.32 7.48 -24.05
CA ARG A 56 19.60 6.98 -24.60
C ARG A 56 20.81 7.12 -23.64
N LEU A 57 20.70 7.98 -22.63
CA LEU A 57 21.72 8.17 -21.60
C LEU A 57 21.69 7.06 -20.53
N PHE A 58 20.67 6.21 -20.52
CA PHE A 58 20.48 5.18 -19.51
C PHE A 58 20.54 3.79 -20.15
N GLN A 59 21.42 2.94 -19.65
CA GLN A 59 21.52 1.55 -20.02
C GLN A 59 21.01 0.69 -18.87
N VAL A 60 19.92 -0.04 -19.11
CA VAL A 60 19.24 -0.85 -18.08
C VAL A 60 19.49 -2.33 -18.33
N THR A 61 19.84 -3.05 -17.27
CA THR A 61 19.94 -4.52 -17.27
C THR A 61 19.23 -5.07 -16.04
N VAL A 62 18.60 -6.25 -16.18
CA VAL A 62 18.04 -6.99 -15.05
C VAL A 62 18.86 -8.25 -14.83
N ASP A 63 19.39 -8.39 -13.62
CA ASP A 63 20.12 -9.56 -13.14
C ASP A 63 19.52 -10.06 -11.81
N PRO A 64 18.66 -11.09 -11.84
CA PRO A 64 18.03 -11.64 -10.64
C PRO A 64 19.00 -12.20 -9.59
N LYS A 65 20.29 -12.35 -9.92
CA LYS A 65 21.33 -12.84 -9.00
C LYS A 65 22.11 -11.70 -8.32
N LEU A 66 21.78 -10.44 -8.61
CA LEU A 66 22.42 -9.29 -7.99
C LEU A 66 22.08 -9.21 -6.49
N GLY A 67 23.10 -9.13 -5.63
CA GLY A 67 22.90 -8.93 -4.20
C GLY A 67 22.32 -10.13 -3.44
N PRO A 68 21.82 -9.92 -2.21
CA PRO A 68 21.28 -11.00 -1.38
C PRO A 68 19.97 -11.58 -1.93
N VAL A 69 19.79 -12.89 -1.79
CA VAL A 69 18.53 -13.55 -2.15
C VAL A 69 17.37 -12.94 -1.35
N GLY A 70 16.25 -12.69 -2.02
CA GLY A 70 15.04 -12.18 -1.36
C GLY A 70 15.00 -10.66 -1.17
N LYS A 71 16.11 -9.95 -1.35
CA LYS A 71 16.17 -8.50 -1.23
C LYS A 71 16.41 -7.88 -2.59
N ASP A 72 15.61 -6.88 -2.94
CA ASP A 72 15.79 -6.22 -4.22
C ASP A 72 17.01 -5.30 -4.13
N THR A 73 17.99 -5.56 -5.00
CA THR A 73 19.21 -4.77 -5.12
C THR A 73 19.23 -4.05 -6.46
N PHE A 74 19.79 -2.85 -6.48
CA PHE A 74 20.21 -2.17 -7.71
C PHE A 74 21.64 -1.63 -7.60
N LYS A 75 22.32 -1.54 -8.74
CA LYS A 75 23.63 -0.92 -8.91
C LYS A 75 23.52 0.21 -9.93
N ILE A 76 24.14 1.35 -9.63
CA ILE A 76 24.24 2.49 -10.56
C ILE A 76 25.72 2.78 -10.77
N LEU A 77 26.14 2.80 -12.03
CA LEU A 77 27.51 3.11 -12.44
C LEU A 77 27.50 4.15 -13.57
N LYS A 78 28.07 5.31 -13.30
CA LYS A 78 28.38 6.36 -14.28
C LYS A 78 29.83 6.76 -14.08
N GLU A 79 30.69 6.37 -15.02
CA GLU A 79 32.11 6.74 -15.00
C GLU A 79 32.29 8.20 -15.41
N GLU A 80 33.32 8.84 -14.88
CA GLU A 80 33.73 10.20 -15.26
C GLU A 80 34.10 10.23 -16.76
N GLY A 81 33.71 11.28 -17.48
CA GLY A 81 33.98 11.44 -18.91
C GLY A 81 33.18 10.53 -19.87
N THR A 82 32.27 9.70 -19.35
CA THR A 82 31.30 8.95 -20.18
C THR A 82 29.95 9.68 -20.26
N ASP A 83 29.05 9.30 -21.17
CA ASP A 83 27.69 9.87 -21.20
C ASP A 83 26.62 8.95 -20.58
N LYS A 84 26.93 7.65 -20.44
CA LYS A 84 25.94 6.62 -20.11
C LYS A 84 25.93 6.25 -18.63
N VAL A 85 24.74 6.27 -18.03
CA VAL A 85 24.46 5.74 -16.70
C VAL A 85 24.01 4.28 -16.85
N ASN A 86 24.81 3.35 -16.33
CA ASN A 86 24.49 1.94 -16.30
C ASN A 86 23.73 1.60 -15.03
N ILE A 87 22.57 0.97 -15.17
CA ILE A 87 21.70 0.58 -14.07
C ILE A 87 21.43 -0.92 -14.17
N VAL A 88 21.78 -1.65 -13.11
CA VAL A 88 21.48 -3.08 -12.99
C VAL A 88 20.54 -3.27 -11.81
N GLY A 89 19.38 -3.88 -12.04
CA GLY A 89 18.42 -4.23 -10.99
C GLY A 89 18.20 -5.73 -10.88
N THR A 90 17.83 -6.21 -9.71
CA THR A 90 17.34 -7.59 -9.48
C THR A 90 16.04 -7.91 -10.22
N SER A 91 15.23 -6.89 -10.45
CA SER A 91 13.97 -6.92 -11.19
C SER A 91 13.79 -5.63 -11.99
N GLY A 92 12.76 -5.55 -12.84
CA GLY A 92 12.39 -4.32 -13.55
C GLY A 92 12.08 -3.19 -12.57
N VAL A 93 11.30 -3.46 -11.53
CA VAL A 93 11.04 -2.53 -10.41
C VAL A 93 12.35 -2.04 -9.77
N ALA A 94 13.28 -2.94 -9.44
CA ALA A 94 14.55 -2.55 -8.82
C ALA A 94 15.41 -1.67 -9.75
N ALA A 95 15.39 -1.94 -11.06
CA ALA A 95 16.09 -1.11 -12.03
C ALA A 95 15.47 0.29 -12.16
N VAL A 96 14.14 0.40 -12.27
CA VAL A 96 13.43 1.69 -12.32
C VAL A 96 13.61 2.47 -11.02
N TRP A 97 13.64 1.78 -9.88
CA TRP A 97 13.93 2.38 -8.58
C TRP A 97 15.37 2.91 -8.49
N GLY A 98 16.35 2.17 -9.01
CA GLY A 98 17.73 2.66 -9.13
C GLY A 98 17.85 3.89 -10.04
N PHE A 99 17.10 3.91 -11.15
CA PHE A 99 16.98 5.10 -12.00
C PHE A 99 16.40 6.29 -11.23
N HIS A 100 15.30 6.10 -10.50
CA HIS A 100 14.72 7.17 -9.70
C HIS A 100 15.67 7.64 -8.58
N HIS A 101 16.39 6.73 -7.93
CA HIS A 101 17.40 7.05 -6.93
C HIS A 101 18.51 7.93 -7.53
N TYR A 102 18.98 7.62 -8.74
CA TYR A 102 19.94 8.46 -9.46
C TYR A 102 19.39 9.86 -9.73
N LEU A 103 18.18 9.94 -10.27
CA LEU A 103 17.50 11.22 -10.54
C LEU A 103 17.37 12.07 -9.28
N LYS A 104 16.96 11.46 -8.17
CA LYS A 104 16.70 12.13 -6.90
C LYS A 104 17.96 12.65 -6.21
N TYR A 105 18.97 11.80 -6.05
CA TYR A 105 20.15 12.12 -5.22
C TYR A 105 21.31 12.74 -6.00
N TYR A 106 21.38 12.52 -7.31
CA TYR A 106 22.48 13.02 -8.14
C TYR A 106 22.00 14.14 -9.08
N CYS A 107 20.81 14.02 -9.66
CA CYS A 107 20.27 15.03 -10.58
C CYS A 107 19.35 16.07 -9.93
N PHE A 108 19.03 15.92 -8.63
CA PHE A 108 18.08 16.78 -7.92
C PHE A 108 16.71 16.90 -8.60
N SER A 109 16.26 15.82 -9.23
CA SER A 109 14.94 15.71 -9.86
C SER A 109 13.91 15.14 -8.88
N HIS A 110 12.63 15.32 -9.20
CA HIS A 110 11.51 14.88 -8.38
C HIS A 110 10.35 14.41 -9.27
N VAL A 111 9.82 13.22 -8.99
CA VAL A 111 8.62 12.68 -9.65
C VAL A 111 7.50 12.58 -8.62
N SER A 112 6.31 13.08 -8.96
CA SER A 112 5.15 13.04 -8.07
C SER A 112 3.86 12.74 -8.84
N TRP A 113 2.73 12.56 -8.15
CA TRP A 113 1.46 12.26 -8.83
C TRP A 113 1.07 13.32 -9.87
N ASP A 114 1.12 14.60 -9.49
CA ASP A 114 0.55 15.69 -10.30
C ASP A 114 1.59 16.43 -11.17
N SER A 115 2.85 16.48 -10.75
CA SER A 115 3.88 17.23 -11.47
C SER A 115 5.30 16.73 -11.17
N ASP A 116 6.17 16.86 -12.18
CA ASP A 116 7.55 16.37 -12.14
C ASP A 116 8.54 17.54 -12.30
N GLN A 117 9.64 17.52 -11.56
CA GLN A 117 10.85 18.30 -11.85
C GLN A 117 11.84 17.32 -12.47
N LEU A 118 12.16 17.50 -13.76
CA LEU A 118 13.08 16.63 -14.52
C LEU A 118 14.18 17.43 -15.24
N SER A 119 14.58 18.56 -14.66
CA SER A 119 15.67 19.38 -15.18
C SER A 119 17.01 18.73 -14.83
N LEU A 120 17.43 17.79 -15.69
CA LEU A 120 18.71 17.11 -15.55
C LEU A 120 19.88 18.09 -15.82
N PRO A 121 21.01 17.96 -15.10
CA PRO A 121 22.23 18.70 -15.41
C PRO A 121 22.72 18.39 -16.84
N GLU A 122 23.46 19.32 -17.43
CA GLU A 122 24.04 19.14 -18.77
C GLU A 122 24.96 17.93 -18.82
N GLU A 123 25.84 17.82 -17.82
CA GLU A 123 26.65 16.63 -17.58
C GLU A 123 26.05 15.81 -16.42
N LEU A 124 25.76 14.53 -16.70
CA LEU A 124 25.20 13.61 -15.72
C LEU A 124 26.28 13.22 -14.67
N PRO A 125 26.03 13.43 -13.36
CA PRO A 125 27.04 13.20 -12.32
C PRO A 125 27.54 11.75 -12.28
N SER A 126 28.84 11.59 -12.05
CA SER A 126 29.47 10.29 -11.84
C SER A 126 28.98 9.63 -10.55
N VAL A 127 28.82 8.31 -10.57
CA VAL A 127 28.38 7.52 -9.42
C VAL A 127 28.85 6.08 -9.54
N ASN A 128 29.13 5.44 -8.41
CA ASN A 128 29.32 3.99 -8.32
C ASN A 128 28.77 3.50 -6.98
N ILE A 129 27.49 3.09 -6.97
CA ILE A 129 26.82 2.63 -5.75
C ILE A 129 26.05 1.34 -5.97
N ILE A 130 25.85 0.61 -4.88
CA ILE A 130 24.93 -0.53 -4.79
C ILE A 130 24.01 -0.26 -3.60
N VAL A 131 22.70 -0.37 -3.82
CA VAL A 131 21.68 -0.20 -2.78
C VAL A 131 20.83 -1.47 -2.74
N THR A 132 20.55 -1.97 -1.54
CA THR A 132 19.74 -3.16 -1.31
C THR A 132 18.57 -2.79 -0.41
N SER A 133 17.38 -3.29 -0.72
CA SER A 133 16.21 -3.10 0.13
C SER A 133 16.44 -3.72 1.53
N ALA A 134 15.91 -3.07 2.56
CA ALA A 134 15.97 -3.60 3.92
C ALA A 134 15.06 -4.83 4.06
N ASP A 135 13.88 -4.77 3.43
CA ASP A 135 12.83 -5.80 3.49
C ASP A 135 12.49 -6.38 2.11
N ARG A 136 11.67 -7.42 2.09
CA ARG A 136 11.19 -8.07 0.87
C ARG A 136 10.20 -7.22 0.11
N PHE A 137 9.13 -6.80 0.78
CA PHE A 137 7.98 -6.19 0.13
C PHE A 137 7.94 -4.68 0.36
N ARG A 138 7.58 -3.95 -0.69
CA ARG A 138 7.09 -2.58 -0.59
C ARG A 138 5.67 -2.59 -1.15
N TYR A 139 4.71 -2.49 -0.24
CA TYR A 139 3.29 -2.64 -0.54
C TYR A 139 2.64 -1.29 -0.87
N TYR A 140 1.70 -1.27 -1.81
CA TYR A 140 0.87 -0.10 -2.06
C TYR A 140 -0.61 -0.43 -2.24
N GLN A 141 -1.40 0.50 -1.71
CA GLN A 141 -2.83 0.78 -1.87
C GLN A 141 -3.68 0.39 -0.65
N ASN A 142 -4.75 1.14 -0.43
CA ASN A 142 -5.85 0.74 0.43
C ASN A 142 -6.99 0.23 -0.46
N VAL A 143 -7.82 -0.68 0.03
CA VAL A 143 -9.06 -1.04 -0.67
C VAL A 143 -9.95 0.19 -0.92
N CYS A 144 -9.90 1.19 -0.03
CA CYS A 144 -10.60 2.48 -0.17
C CYS A 144 -10.07 3.36 -1.32
N THR A 145 -8.79 3.25 -1.69
CA THR A 145 -8.18 4.11 -2.74
C THR A 145 -8.85 3.91 -4.09
N THR A 146 -9.37 2.70 -4.34
CA THR A 146 -10.11 2.38 -5.55
C THR A 146 -11.36 3.26 -5.75
N SER A 147 -12.05 3.63 -4.67
CA SER A 147 -13.25 4.48 -4.74
C SER A 147 -12.93 5.97 -4.60
N TYR A 148 -12.02 6.33 -3.67
CA TYR A 148 -11.73 7.74 -3.39
C TYR A 148 -10.78 8.39 -4.41
N SER A 149 -10.03 7.61 -5.18
CA SER A 149 -9.04 8.15 -6.12
C SER A 149 -9.12 7.53 -7.52
N PHE A 150 -9.28 6.21 -7.64
CA PHE A 150 -9.09 5.52 -8.93
C PHE A 150 -10.36 5.35 -9.76
N VAL A 151 -11.54 5.57 -9.18
CA VAL A 151 -12.84 5.16 -9.76
C VAL A 151 -13.08 5.70 -11.18
N TRP A 152 -12.53 6.87 -11.52
CA TRP A 152 -12.69 7.50 -12.83
C TRP A 152 -11.45 7.45 -13.72
N TRP A 153 -10.42 6.70 -13.31
CA TRP A 153 -9.19 6.62 -14.08
C TRP A 153 -9.34 5.76 -15.32
N ASP A 154 -8.73 6.25 -16.39
CA ASP A 154 -8.49 5.50 -17.61
C ASP A 154 -7.07 4.90 -17.59
N TRP A 155 -6.69 4.28 -18.71
CA TRP A 155 -5.36 3.69 -18.81
C TRP A 155 -4.22 4.71 -18.70
N PRO A 156 -4.19 5.84 -19.42
CA PRO A 156 -3.11 6.82 -19.27
C PRO A 156 -2.82 7.20 -17.82
N ARG A 157 -3.84 7.40 -16.98
CA ARG A 157 -3.61 7.69 -15.56
C ARG A 157 -3.10 6.48 -14.80
N TRP A 158 -3.60 5.28 -15.07
CA TRP A 158 -3.09 4.03 -14.47
C TRP A 158 -1.66 3.71 -14.88
N GLU A 159 -1.28 3.95 -16.15
CA GLU A 159 0.08 3.80 -16.64
C GLU A 159 1.06 4.68 -15.87
N ARG A 160 0.70 5.96 -15.67
CA ARG A 160 1.48 6.86 -14.82
C ARG A 160 1.56 6.38 -13.37
N GLU A 161 0.50 5.80 -12.82
CA GLU A 161 0.54 5.25 -11.46
C GLU A 161 1.47 4.05 -11.35
N VAL A 162 1.41 3.10 -12.29
CA VAL A 162 2.28 1.92 -12.26
C VAL A 162 3.75 2.31 -12.50
N ASP A 163 4.01 3.33 -13.31
CA ASP A 163 5.34 3.91 -13.45
C ASP A 163 5.81 4.53 -12.12
N TRP A 164 4.96 5.32 -11.45
CA TRP A 164 5.25 5.90 -10.13
C TRP A 164 5.50 4.82 -9.07
N MET A 165 4.75 3.72 -9.10
CA MET A 165 4.97 2.55 -8.23
C MET A 165 6.38 1.98 -8.44
N ALA A 166 6.80 1.74 -9.69
CA ALA A 166 8.11 1.21 -10.00
C ALA A 166 9.25 2.19 -9.63
N LEU A 167 9.08 3.49 -9.87
CA LEU A 167 10.03 4.54 -9.47
C LEU A 167 10.23 4.56 -7.94
N ASN A 168 9.20 4.24 -7.17
CA ASN A 168 9.26 4.17 -5.71
C ASN A 168 9.58 2.76 -5.17
N GLY A 169 9.94 1.82 -6.05
CA GLY A 169 10.32 0.47 -5.68
C GLY A 169 9.17 -0.41 -5.21
N ILE A 170 7.90 -0.03 -5.40
CA ILE A 170 6.74 -0.85 -5.03
C ILE A 170 6.76 -2.16 -5.84
N ASN A 171 6.75 -3.30 -5.16
CA ASN A 171 6.74 -4.63 -5.79
C ASN A 171 5.54 -5.50 -5.41
N LEU A 172 4.63 -5.00 -4.57
CA LEU A 172 3.40 -5.68 -4.18
C LEU A 172 2.27 -4.65 -4.13
N ALA A 173 1.16 -4.87 -4.85
CA ALA A 173 0.06 -3.90 -4.83
C ALA A 173 -1.28 -4.50 -5.23
N LEU A 174 -2.36 -3.91 -4.73
CA LEU A 174 -3.73 -4.31 -5.09
C LEU A 174 -4.01 -4.09 -6.59
N ALA A 175 -4.77 -5.01 -7.18
CA ALA A 175 -5.26 -4.92 -8.55
C ALA A 175 -6.74 -5.36 -8.59
N PHE A 176 -7.64 -4.45 -8.23
CA PHE A 176 -9.05 -4.77 -7.93
C PHE A 176 -10.04 -4.37 -9.02
N THR A 177 -9.57 -3.75 -10.10
CA THR A 177 -10.43 -3.25 -11.18
C THR A 177 -11.14 -4.42 -11.87
N GLY A 178 -12.44 -4.27 -12.15
CA GLY A 178 -13.21 -5.26 -12.92
C GLY A 178 -13.74 -6.46 -12.14
N GLN A 179 -13.52 -6.56 -10.82
CA GLN A 179 -13.98 -7.70 -10.04
C GLN A 179 -15.52 -7.87 -10.01
N GLU A 180 -16.29 -6.80 -10.19
CA GLU A 180 -17.75 -6.89 -10.29
C GLU A 180 -18.20 -7.65 -11.55
N ALA A 181 -17.43 -7.59 -12.65
CA ALA A 181 -17.73 -8.38 -13.84
C ALA A 181 -17.49 -9.88 -13.61
N ILE A 182 -16.48 -10.24 -12.79
CA ILE A 182 -16.24 -11.62 -12.36
C ILE A 182 -17.39 -12.09 -11.46
N TRP A 183 -17.78 -11.27 -10.49
CA TRP A 183 -18.94 -11.57 -9.64
C TRP A 183 -20.24 -11.72 -10.43
N GLN A 184 -20.47 -10.90 -11.47
CA GLN A 184 -21.65 -11.02 -12.31
C GLN A 184 -21.73 -12.40 -13.00
N ARG A 185 -20.60 -12.94 -13.48
CA ARG A 185 -20.54 -14.29 -14.06
C ARG A 185 -20.86 -15.37 -13.02
N VAL A 186 -20.21 -15.30 -11.85
CA VAL A 186 -20.45 -16.23 -10.74
C VAL A 186 -21.92 -16.19 -10.29
N TYR A 187 -22.50 -15.01 -10.15
CA TYR A 187 -23.89 -14.84 -9.76
C TYR A 187 -24.86 -15.37 -10.81
N SER A 188 -24.54 -15.22 -12.11
CA SER A 188 -25.32 -15.81 -13.19
C SER A 188 -25.34 -17.35 -13.09
N GLU A 189 -24.20 -18.00 -12.82
CA GLU A 189 -24.13 -19.45 -12.61
C GLU A 189 -24.86 -19.93 -11.35
N LEU A 190 -25.00 -19.05 -10.35
CA LEU A 190 -25.77 -19.30 -9.14
C LEU A 190 -27.27 -18.95 -9.29
N ASN A 191 -27.73 -18.65 -10.51
CA ASN A 191 -29.11 -18.31 -10.86
C ASN A 191 -29.64 -17.00 -10.22
N LEU A 192 -28.77 -16.04 -9.96
CA LEU A 192 -29.21 -14.68 -9.66
C LEU A 192 -29.68 -14.00 -10.95
N THR A 193 -30.80 -13.29 -10.84
CA THR A 193 -31.32 -12.45 -11.92
C THR A 193 -30.53 -11.15 -12.02
N GLN A 194 -30.65 -10.45 -13.14
CA GLN A 194 -30.04 -9.12 -13.28
C GLN A 194 -30.60 -8.12 -12.25
N GLU A 195 -31.87 -8.27 -11.83
CA GLU A 195 -32.45 -7.46 -10.75
C GLU A 195 -31.76 -7.73 -9.42
N ASP A 196 -31.51 -9.00 -9.07
CA ASP A 196 -30.77 -9.35 -7.85
C ASP A 196 -29.34 -8.75 -7.84
N VAL A 197 -28.67 -8.75 -9.01
CA VAL A 197 -27.33 -8.15 -9.17
C VAL A 197 -27.39 -6.63 -9.06
N ASN A 198 -28.38 -5.98 -9.68
CA ASN A 198 -28.60 -4.54 -9.61
C ASN A 198 -28.93 -4.05 -8.20
N GLU A 199 -29.69 -4.85 -7.42
CA GLU A 199 -30.00 -4.58 -6.02
C GLU A 199 -28.77 -4.76 -5.10
N HIS A 200 -27.78 -5.55 -5.54
CA HIS A 200 -26.59 -5.84 -4.78
C HIS A 200 -25.44 -4.85 -5.06
N PHE A 201 -25.07 -4.65 -6.32
CA PHE A 201 -23.93 -3.80 -6.66
C PHE A 201 -24.21 -2.32 -6.37
N SER A 202 -23.29 -1.70 -5.63
CA SER A 202 -23.30 -0.25 -5.43
C SER A 202 -22.83 0.49 -6.70
N GLY A 203 -22.98 1.81 -6.69
CA GLY A 203 -22.40 2.67 -7.73
C GLY A 203 -20.87 2.65 -7.72
N PRO A 204 -20.21 3.06 -8.82
CA PRO A 204 -18.76 2.97 -8.95
C PRO A 204 -17.97 3.61 -7.80
N ALA A 205 -18.42 4.75 -7.30
CA ALA A 205 -17.76 5.50 -6.22
C ALA A 205 -17.91 4.86 -4.83
N PHE A 206 -18.64 3.74 -4.70
CA PHE A 206 -18.89 3.06 -3.44
C PHE A 206 -18.47 1.59 -3.45
N LEU A 207 -17.72 1.15 -4.46
CA LEU A 207 -17.37 -0.25 -4.63
C LEU A 207 -16.45 -0.77 -3.52
N SER A 208 -15.59 0.08 -2.92
CA SER A 208 -14.75 -0.33 -1.79
C SER A 208 -15.58 -0.89 -0.63
N TRP A 209 -16.68 -0.23 -0.26
CA TRP A 209 -17.54 -0.66 0.85
C TRP A 209 -18.50 -1.78 0.47
N LEU A 210 -18.87 -1.91 -0.80
CA LEU A 210 -19.54 -3.10 -1.31
C LEU A 210 -18.67 -4.35 -1.13
N ARG A 211 -17.42 -4.29 -1.61
CA ARG A 211 -16.46 -5.41 -1.60
C ARG A 211 -16.12 -5.89 -0.19
N MET A 212 -16.09 -4.96 0.77
CA MET A 212 -15.90 -5.26 2.20
C MET A 212 -17.19 -5.69 2.93
N GLY A 213 -18.32 -5.82 2.22
CA GLY A 213 -19.58 -6.27 2.79
C GLY A 213 -20.28 -5.26 3.70
N ASN A 214 -19.89 -3.99 3.67
CA ASN A 214 -20.46 -2.94 4.53
C ASN A 214 -21.84 -2.46 4.04
N MET A 215 -22.05 -2.45 2.72
CA MET A 215 -23.25 -1.91 2.08
C MET A 215 -23.55 -2.61 0.75
N ARG A 216 -24.73 -2.35 0.18
CA ARG A 216 -25.16 -2.85 -1.14
C ARG A 216 -26.01 -1.79 -1.86
N GLY A 217 -26.10 -1.87 -3.18
CA GLY A 217 -27.08 -1.14 -4.01
C GLY A 217 -26.93 0.39 -4.13
N PHE A 218 -26.42 1.09 -3.10
CA PHE A 218 -26.42 2.56 -3.08
C PHE A 218 -25.58 3.15 -4.21
N GLY A 219 -26.18 4.09 -4.94
CA GLY A 219 -25.58 4.74 -6.11
C GLY A 219 -25.51 3.86 -7.37
N GLY A 220 -26.01 2.62 -7.32
CA GLY A 220 -26.12 1.72 -8.46
C GLY A 220 -27.36 1.99 -9.32
N PRO A 221 -27.65 1.12 -10.32
CA PRO A 221 -26.87 -0.07 -10.70
C PRO A 221 -25.63 0.26 -11.54
N LEU A 222 -24.72 -0.71 -11.68
CA LEU A 222 -23.59 -0.62 -12.61
C LEU A 222 -24.06 -0.92 -14.04
N PRO A 223 -23.74 -0.07 -15.04
CA PRO A 223 -24.09 -0.37 -16.43
C PRO A 223 -23.13 -1.40 -17.05
N ASP A 224 -23.57 -2.14 -18.07
CA ASP A 224 -22.70 -3.09 -18.81
C ASP A 224 -21.40 -2.47 -19.32
N SER A 225 -21.46 -1.19 -19.71
CA SER A 225 -20.28 -0.43 -20.14
C SER A 225 -19.21 -0.29 -19.04
N TRP A 226 -19.61 -0.30 -17.76
CA TRP A 226 -18.68 -0.33 -16.63
C TRP A 226 -17.94 -1.66 -16.57
N HIS A 227 -18.66 -2.78 -16.66
CA HIS A 227 -18.07 -4.12 -16.65
C HIS A 227 -17.07 -4.31 -17.80
N ALA A 228 -17.46 -3.94 -19.03
CA ALA A 228 -16.57 -4.05 -20.19
C ALA A 228 -15.31 -3.18 -20.07
N LYS A 229 -15.45 -1.91 -19.64
CA LYS A 229 -14.32 -0.99 -19.47
C LYS A 229 -13.38 -1.43 -18.36
N SER A 230 -13.92 -1.85 -17.23
CA SER A 230 -13.12 -2.25 -16.06
C SER A 230 -12.36 -3.56 -16.31
N LEU A 231 -12.94 -4.54 -17.01
CA LEU A 231 -12.23 -5.74 -17.46
C LEU A 231 -11.04 -5.38 -18.38
N SER A 232 -11.29 -4.57 -19.42
CA SER A 232 -10.24 -4.15 -20.35
C SER A 232 -9.12 -3.38 -19.65
N LEU A 233 -9.47 -2.50 -18.72
CA LEU A 233 -8.50 -1.73 -17.93
C LEU A 233 -7.66 -2.64 -17.04
N GLN A 234 -8.29 -3.61 -16.35
CA GLN A 234 -7.60 -4.54 -15.47
C GLN A 234 -6.56 -5.40 -16.21
N HIS A 235 -6.89 -5.89 -17.40
CA HIS A 235 -5.92 -6.62 -18.25
C HIS A 235 -4.65 -5.81 -18.50
N ARG A 236 -4.79 -4.51 -18.79
CA ARG A 236 -3.64 -3.62 -19.03
C ARG A 236 -2.85 -3.34 -17.75
N ILE A 237 -3.54 -3.13 -16.62
CA ILE A 237 -2.92 -2.93 -15.31
C ILE A 237 -2.07 -4.15 -14.95
N LEU A 238 -2.65 -5.35 -15.01
CA LEU A 238 -1.96 -6.59 -14.67
C LEU A 238 -0.79 -6.88 -15.59
N ALA A 239 -0.95 -6.67 -16.91
CA ALA A 239 0.14 -6.84 -17.86
C ALA A 239 1.34 -5.95 -17.50
N ARG A 240 1.12 -4.65 -17.29
CA ARG A 240 2.21 -3.72 -16.96
C ARG A 240 2.85 -4.00 -15.61
N MET A 241 2.05 -4.33 -14.59
CA MET A 241 2.57 -4.72 -13.27
C MET A 241 3.50 -5.93 -13.39
N ARG A 242 3.06 -7.00 -14.05
CA ARG A 242 3.83 -8.25 -14.22
C ARG A 242 5.08 -8.05 -15.09
N GLU A 243 4.98 -7.27 -16.17
CA GLU A 243 6.11 -6.91 -17.04
C GLU A 243 7.21 -6.18 -16.27
N LEU A 244 6.87 -5.29 -15.33
CA LEU A 244 7.84 -4.62 -14.47
C LEU A 244 8.36 -5.51 -13.32
N GLY A 245 7.62 -6.58 -12.99
CA GLY A 245 7.92 -7.44 -11.85
C GLY A 245 7.23 -7.05 -10.55
N ILE A 246 6.19 -6.22 -10.61
CA ILE A 246 5.26 -5.98 -9.51
C ILE A 246 4.33 -7.19 -9.39
N VAL A 247 4.17 -7.72 -8.18
CA VAL A 247 3.24 -8.80 -7.86
C VAL A 247 1.85 -8.18 -7.61
N PRO A 248 0.86 -8.38 -8.49
CA PRO A 248 -0.50 -7.92 -8.25
C PRO A 248 -1.20 -8.80 -7.20
N VAL A 249 -1.92 -8.15 -6.29
CA VAL A 249 -2.79 -8.80 -5.31
C VAL A 249 -4.21 -8.76 -5.83
N LEU A 250 -4.76 -9.94 -6.10
CA LEU A 250 -6.11 -10.10 -6.62
C LEU A 250 -7.14 -10.22 -5.48
N PRO A 251 -8.44 -9.92 -5.71
CA PRO A 251 -9.45 -10.10 -4.67
C PRO A 251 -9.73 -11.58 -4.38
N ALA A 252 -10.31 -11.87 -3.21
CA ALA A 252 -10.87 -13.18 -2.86
C ALA A 252 -12.24 -13.06 -2.20
N PHE A 253 -12.95 -14.18 -2.09
CA PHE A 253 -14.24 -14.26 -1.40
C PHE A 253 -14.07 -14.25 0.12
N ALA A 254 -14.74 -13.32 0.80
CA ALA A 254 -14.70 -13.18 2.27
C ALA A 254 -15.93 -13.76 2.99
N GLY A 255 -16.90 -14.34 2.27
CA GLY A 255 -18.14 -14.88 2.85
C GLY A 255 -19.41 -14.07 2.56
N HIS A 256 -19.28 -12.81 2.12
CA HIS A 256 -20.43 -11.92 1.88
C HIS A 256 -21.21 -12.28 0.61
N VAL A 257 -22.53 -12.39 0.70
CA VAL A 257 -23.41 -12.74 -0.42
C VAL A 257 -24.64 -11.81 -0.53
N PRO A 258 -25.18 -11.62 -1.76
CA PRO A 258 -26.42 -10.88 -2.01
C PRO A 258 -27.62 -11.40 -1.20
N ARG A 259 -28.62 -10.54 -0.94
CA ARG A 259 -29.85 -10.94 -0.23
C ARG A 259 -30.65 -12.02 -0.95
N ALA A 260 -30.58 -12.04 -2.27
CA ALA A 260 -31.19 -13.06 -3.13
C ALA A 260 -30.79 -14.50 -2.74
N PHE A 261 -29.64 -14.69 -2.11
CA PHE A 261 -29.20 -16.00 -1.62
C PHE A 261 -30.19 -16.62 -0.64
N LYS A 262 -30.94 -15.82 0.14
CA LYS A 262 -31.95 -16.37 1.05
C LYS A 262 -33.15 -16.98 0.30
N ARG A 263 -33.45 -16.48 -0.90
CA ARG A 263 -34.47 -17.04 -1.79
C ARG A 263 -33.95 -18.28 -2.52
N LEU A 264 -32.71 -18.25 -2.97
CA LEU A 264 -32.09 -19.33 -3.76
C LEU A 264 -31.63 -20.53 -2.90
N TYR A 265 -31.24 -20.28 -1.66
CA TYR A 265 -30.71 -21.26 -0.70
C TYR A 265 -31.42 -21.08 0.66
N PRO A 266 -32.72 -21.37 0.76
CA PRO A 266 -33.53 -21.06 1.95
C PRO A 266 -33.06 -21.76 3.23
N ASP A 267 -32.53 -22.98 3.10
CA ASP A 267 -32.09 -23.83 4.21
C ASP A 267 -30.62 -23.62 4.60
N THR A 268 -29.84 -22.88 3.80
CA THR A 268 -28.44 -22.59 4.14
C THR A 268 -28.39 -21.60 5.30
N PRO A 269 -27.62 -21.89 6.37
CA PRO A 269 -27.42 -20.96 7.46
C PRO A 269 -26.59 -19.77 6.96
N MET A 270 -27.15 -18.58 7.14
CA MET A 270 -26.52 -17.32 6.80
C MET A 270 -26.88 -16.29 7.84
N THR A 271 -25.93 -15.44 8.17
CA THR A 271 -26.15 -14.37 9.14
C THR A 271 -26.24 -13.02 8.44
N ARG A 272 -27.30 -12.25 8.73
CA ARG A 272 -27.41 -10.86 8.26
C ARG A 272 -26.32 -10.04 8.93
N MET A 273 -25.54 -9.32 8.14
CA MET A 273 -24.50 -8.43 8.66
C MET A 273 -25.10 -7.28 9.47
N ALA A 274 -24.30 -6.71 10.39
CA ALA A 274 -24.72 -5.57 11.21
C ALA A 274 -24.95 -4.30 10.36
N ASP A 275 -25.80 -3.39 10.84
CA ASP A 275 -26.04 -2.13 10.14
C ASP A 275 -24.77 -1.25 10.18
N TRP A 276 -24.17 -0.98 9.02
CA TRP A 276 -22.98 -0.13 8.92
C TRP A 276 -23.37 1.33 8.70
N ASN A 277 -22.79 2.24 9.49
CA ASN A 277 -22.90 3.69 9.35
C ASN A 277 -24.33 4.24 9.13
N ARG A 278 -25.35 3.55 9.67
CA ARG A 278 -26.77 3.90 9.57
C ARG A 278 -27.32 3.93 8.14
N PHE A 279 -26.76 3.17 7.21
CA PHE A 279 -27.42 2.93 5.93
C PHE A 279 -28.80 2.27 6.17
N PRO A 280 -29.86 2.70 5.47
CA PRO A 280 -31.16 2.08 5.59
C PRO A 280 -31.11 0.63 5.07
N ASP A 281 -32.12 -0.18 5.43
CA ASP A 281 -32.17 -1.60 5.06
C ASP A 281 -32.17 -1.85 3.54
N GLU A 282 -32.58 -0.85 2.75
CA GLU A 282 -32.45 -0.86 1.29
C GLU A 282 -31.00 -1.00 0.83
N PHE A 283 -30.06 -0.34 1.51
CA PHE A 283 -28.64 -0.29 1.16
C PHE A 283 -27.74 -1.07 2.12
N CYS A 284 -28.35 -1.82 3.03
CA CYS A 284 -27.71 -2.75 3.96
C CYS A 284 -28.55 -4.05 4.01
N CYS A 285 -28.29 -5.05 4.81
CA CYS A 285 -26.96 -5.58 4.99
C CYS A 285 -26.91 -6.86 4.15
N PRO A 286 -25.78 -7.15 3.49
CA PRO A 286 -25.59 -8.45 2.85
C PRO A 286 -25.64 -9.57 3.91
N PHE A 287 -25.76 -10.80 3.45
CA PHE A 287 -25.59 -11.97 4.31
C PHE A 287 -24.12 -12.39 4.32
N VAL A 288 -23.71 -13.10 5.37
CA VAL A 288 -22.48 -13.89 5.39
C VAL A 288 -22.85 -15.35 5.53
N LEU A 289 -22.27 -16.19 4.65
CA LEU A 289 -22.41 -17.63 4.73
C LEU A 289 -21.70 -18.16 5.98
N GLU A 290 -22.30 -19.14 6.67
CA GLU A 290 -21.61 -19.82 7.76
C GLU A 290 -20.37 -20.55 7.24
N PRO A 291 -19.20 -20.46 7.91
CA PRO A 291 -17.94 -20.97 7.38
C PRO A 291 -17.88 -22.50 7.27
N THR A 292 -18.75 -23.22 7.99
CA THR A 292 -18.85 -24.68 7.92
C THR A 292 -19.84 -25.17 6.86
N ASP A 293 -20.60 -24.28 6.22
CA ASP A 293 -21.55 -24.67 5.19
C ASP A 293 -20.83 -24.93 3.85
N PRO A 294 -21.14 -26.03 3.13
CA PRO A 294 -20.51 -26.33 1.84
C PRO A 294 -20.66 -25.22 0.78
N LEU A 295 -21.71 -24.39 0.87
CA LEU A 295 -21.92 -23.28 -0.05
C LEU A 295 -20.82 -22.22 0.08
N PHE A 296 -20.24 -22.01 1.26
CA PHE A 296 -19.12 -21.07 1.45
C PHE A 296 -17.95 -21.42 0.53
N ARG A 297 -17.52 -22.69 0.60
CA ARG A 297 -16.44 -23.24 -0.21
C ARG A 297 -16.80 -23.20 -1.70
N ARG A 298 -18.02 -23.60 -2.06
CA ARG A 298 -18.48 -23.57 -3.46
C ARG A 298 -18.40 -22.18 -4.07
N VAL A 299 -18.95 -21.16 -3.41
CA VAL A 299 -18.96 -19.77 -3.92
C VAL A 299 -17.55 -19.22 -4.02
N GLY A 300 -16.71 -19.45 -3.01
CA GLY A 300 -15.31 -19.04 -3.04
C GLY A 300 -14.53 -19.68 -4.18
N ASN A 301 -14.69 -21.00 -4.39
CA ASN A 301 -14.02 -21.70 -5.49
C ASN A 301 -14.48 -21.19 -6.85
N MET A 302 -15.79 -20.93 -7.04
CA MET A 302 -16.31 -20.36 -8.29
C MET A 302 -15.69 -18.99 -8.57
N PHE A 303 -15.63 -18.11 -7.57
CA PHE A 303 -15.03 -16.79 -7.74
C PHE A 303 -13.54 -16.84 -8.08
N ILE A 304 -12.75 -17.63 -7.34
CA ILE A 304 -11.32 -17.74 -7.60
C ILE A 304 -11.07 -18.41 -8.96
N SER A 305 -11.86 -19.42 -9.34
CA SER A 305 -11.74 -20.07 -10.65
C SER A 305 -12.00 -19.09 -11.80
N GLU A 306 -13.09 -18.33 -11.74
CA GLU A 306 -13.43 -17.32 -12.75
C GLU A 306 -12.38 -16.20 -12.82
N LEU A 307 -11.91 -15.73 -11.67
CA LEU A 307 -10.89 -14.69 -11.57
C LEU A 307 -9.56 -15.14 -12.19
N VAL A 308 -9.11 -16.35 -11.86
CA VAL A 308 -7.87 -16.94 -12.37
C VAL A 308 -7.98 -17.28 -13.85
N ALA A 309 -9.15 -17.76 -14.31
CA ALA A 309 -9.40 -18.03 -15.72
C ALA A 309 -9.33 -16.75 -16.57
N GLU A 310 -9.88 -15.63 -16.07
CA GLU A 310 -9.83 -14.35 -16.78
C GLU A 310 -8.43 -13.73 -16.72
N PHE A 311 -7.80 -13.67 -15.54
CA PHE A 311 -6.64 -12.80 -15.31
C PHE A 311 -5.32 -13.53 -15.03
N GLY A 312 -5.34 -14.86 -14.89
CA GLY A 312 -4.24 -15.59 -14.27
C GLY A 312 -4.01 -15.19 -12.81
N THR A 313 -2.90 -15.62 -12.21
CA THR A 313 -2.60 -15.30 -10.81
C THR A 313 -1.11 -15.20 -10.50
N ASP A 314 -0.82 -14.48 -9.44
CA ASP A 314 0.50 -14.33 -8.83
C ASP A 314 0.53 -14.88 -7.38
N HIS A 315 -0.45 -15.74 -7.04
CA HIS A 315 -0.59 -16.49 -5.78
C HIS A 315 -0.78 -15.65 -4.52
N ILE A 316 -1.25 -14.41 -4.64
CA ILE A 316 -1.60 -13.60 -3.47
C ILE A 316 -2.96 -12.92 -3.66
N TYR A 317 -3.81 -13.07 -2.64
CA TYR A 317 -5.19 -12.62 -2.68
C TYR A 317 -5.55 -11.82 -1.43
N ASN A 318 -6.37 -10.78 -1.57
CA ASN A 318 -6.88 -9.99 -0.46
C ASN A 318 -8.40 -10.13 -0.32
N CYS A 319 -8.84 -10.32 0.93
CA CYS A 319 -10.22 -10.21 1.36
C CYS A 319 -10.28 -9.99 2.87
N ASP A 320 -11.32 -9.32 3.36
CA ASP A 320 -11.46 -8.92 4.76
C ASP A 320 -12.91 -9.12 5.25
N PRO A 321 -13.22 -10.19 6.01
CA PRO A 321 -14.61 -10.58 6.30
C PRO A 321 -15.35 -9.66 7.29
N PHE A 322 -14.62 -8.86 8.06
CA PHE A 322 -15.17 -8.08 9.18
C PHE A 322 -14.59 -6.66 9.26
N ASN A 323 -14.34 -6.02 8.12
CA ASN A 323 -13.85 -4.64 8.10
C ASN A 323 -14.92 -3.68 8.60
N GLU A 324 -14.72 -3.06 9.78
CA GLU A 324 -15.68 -2.18 10.47
C GLU A 324 -17.06 -2.80 10.74
N MET A 325 -17.14 -4.13 10.70
CA MET A 325 -18.36 -4.89 10.98
C MET A 325 -18.12 -5.79 12.17
N THR A 326 -18.88 -5.58 13.25
CA THR A 326 -18.81 -6.46 14.43
C THR A 326 -19.40 -7.83 14.05
N PRO A 327 -18.63 -8.93 14.18
CA PRO A 327 -19.16 -10.28 13.95
C PRO A 327 -20.36 -10.58 14.87
N HIS A 328 -21.31 -11.37 14.36
CA HIS A 328 -22.55 -11.69 15.07
C HIS A 328 -22.36 -12.50 16.36
N THR A 329 -21.20 -13.16 16.51
CA THR A 329 -20.86 -14.04 17.62
C THR A 329 -19.50 -13.67 18.20
N SER A 330 -19.34 -13.83 19.51
CA SER A 330 -18.04 -13.72 20.20
C SER A 330 -17.33 -15.07 20.37
N ASN A 331 -17.87 -16.16 19.80
CA ASN A 331 -17.28 -17.49 19.91
C ASN A 331 -15.91 -17.54 19.22
N VAL A 332 -14.86 -17.87 19.99
CA VAL A 332 -13.48 -17.96 19.50
C VAL A 332 -13.35 -19.00 18.37
N THR A 333 -14.07 -20.11 18.45
CA THR A 333 -14.03 -21.20 17.45
C THR A 333 -14.50 -20.72 16.08
N TYR A 334 -15.48 -19.82 16.04
CA TYR A 334 -16.00 -19.24 14.79
C TYR A 334 -14.89 -18.47 14.04
N PHE A 335 -14.00 -17.77 14.75
CA PHE A 335 -12.90 -17.03 14.13
C PHE A 335 -11.82 -17.94 13.53
N SER A 336 -11.55 -19.10 14.15
CA SER A 336 -10.70 -20.11 13.52
C SER A 336 -11.36 -20.71 12.27
N GLN A 337 -12.67 -20.98 12.34
CA GLN A 337 -13.42 -21.59 11.24
C GLN A 337 -13.51 -20.68 10.01
N ILE A 338 -13.86 -19.40 10.18
CA ILE A 338 -13.94 -18.45 9.06
C ILE A 338 -12.59 -18.24 8.38
N SER A 339 -11.51 -18.11 9.13
CA SER A 339 -10.15 -18.01 8.56
C SER A 339 -9.76 -19.25 7.78
N SER A 340 -10.06 -20.43 8.32
CA SER A 340 -9.77 -21.72 7.66
C SER A 340 -10.60 -21.88 6.39
N ALA A 341 -11.88 -21.50 6.42
CA ALA A 341 -12.79 -21.60 5.28
C ALA A 341 -12.38 -20.66 4.13
N ILE A 342 -12.01 -19.41 4.45
CA ILE A 342 -11.48 -18.45 3.47
C ILE A 342 -10.24 -19.01 2.79
N LEU A 343 -9.23 -19.41 3.58
CA LEU A 343 -8.00 -19.95 3.00
C LEU A 343 -8.29 -21.18 2.14
N THR A 344 -9.08 -22.14 2.66
CA THR A 344 -9.42 -23.37 1.94
C THR A 344 -10.08 -23.08 0.59
N ALA A 345 -11.03 -22.15 0.55
CA ALA A 345 -11.71 -21.79 -0.69
C ALA A 345 -10.78 -21.18 -1.75
N ILE A 346 -9.70 -20.52 -1.32
CA ILE A 346 -8.67 -20.02 -2.24
C ILE A 346 -7.75 -21.18 -2.66
N THR A 347 -7.27 -21.97 -1.70
CA THR A 347 -6.25 -23.01 -1.93
C THR A 347 -6.73 -24.23 -2.68
N ASP A 348 -8.04 -24.45 -2.72
CA ASP A 348 -8.66 -25.46 -3.58
C ASP A 348 -8.42 -25.22 -5.06
N VAL A 349 -8.32 -23.95 -5.45
CA VAL A 349 -8.09 -23.54 -6.84
C VAL A 349 -6.62 -23.18 -7.06
N ASP A 350 -6.00 -22.52 -6.08
CA ASP A 350 -4.60 -22.11 -6.12
C ASP A 350 -3.82 -22.65 -4.90
N PRO A 351 -3.20 -23.83 -5.01
CA PRO A 351 -2.46 -24.46 -3.91
C PRO A 351 -1.32 -23.62 -3.34
N ASP A 352 -0.82 -22.61 -4.05
CA ASP A 352 0.29 -21.74 -3.62
C ASP A 352 -0.20 -20.41 -3.01
N ALA A 353 -1.51 -20.21 -2.92
CA ALA A 353 -2.13 -18.96 -2.48
C ALA A 353 -1.72 -18.49 -1.07
N VAL A 354 -1.36 -17.21 -1.00
CA VAL A 354 -1.13 -16.45 0.23
C VAL A 354 -2.27 -15.45 0.42
N TRP A 355 -2.83 -15.39 1.63
CA TRP A 355 -3.86 -14.41 1.98
C TRP A 355 -3.24 -13.14 2.54
N LEU A 356 -3.39 -12.02 1.82
CA LEU A 356 -3.08 -10.68 2.32
C LEU A 356 -4.29 -10.11 3.06
N LYS A 357 -4.14 -9.74 4.34
CA LYS A 357 -5.24 -9.29 5.19
C LYS A 357 -4.97 -7.94 5.84
N GLN A 358 -5.97 -7.05 5.90
CA GLN A 358 -5.88 -5.81 6.68
C GLN A 358 -6.09 -6.08 8.17
N ASN A 359 -5.25 -5.51 9.04
CA ASN A 359 -5.46 -5.61 10.49
C ASN A 359 -6.54 -4.65 11.03
N TRP A 360 -7.13 -3.78 10.19
CA TRP A 360 -7.97 -2.66 10.63
C TRP A 360 -9.11 -3.07 11.56
N GLY A 361 -9.77 -4.20 11.32
CA GLY A 361 -10.80 -4.72 12.23
C GLY A 361 -10.31 -4.86 13.68
N PHE A 362 -9.05 -5.26 13.88
CA PHE A 362 -8.42 -5.43 15.19
C PHE A 362 -8.04 -4.11 15.86
N VAL A 363 -8.04 -2.99 15.11
CA VAL A 363 -7.78 -1.62 15.59
C VAL A 363 -9.10 -0.88 15.82
N HIS A 364 -10.03 -1.00 14.88
CA HIS A 364 -11.30 -0.29 14.88
C HIS A 364 -12.18 -0.70 16.08
N ASP A 365 -12.26 -1.99 16.37
CA ASP A 365 -13.07 -2.55 17.46
C ASP A 365 -12.21 -3.40 18.40
N MET A 366 -11.24 -2.75 19.06
CA MET A 366 -10.33 -3.40 20.02
C MET A 366 -11.05 -4.04 21.22
N ILE A 367 -12.24 -3.54 21.57
CA ILE A 367 -13.04 -4.10 22.67
C ILE A 367 -13.59 -5.47 22.27
N PHE A 368 -14.12 -5.58 21.04
CA PHE A 368 -14.56 -6.86 20.52
C PHE A 368 -13.38 -7.80 20.24
N TRP A 369 -12.36 -7.33 19.52
CA TRP A 369 -11.20 -8.11 19.07
C TRP A 369 -10.11 -8.23 20.14
N THR A 370 -10.42 -9.00 21.18
CA THR A 370 -9.46 -9.40 22.22
C THR A 370 -8.31 -10.22 21.62
N THR A 371 -7.18 -10.29 22.33
CA THR A 371 -5.99 -11.04 21.90
C THR A 371 -6.29 -12.51 21.60
N ASP A 372 -7.15 -13.17 22.37
CA ASP A 372 -7.49 -14.58 22.15
C ASP A 372 -8.29 -14.79 20.86
N LYS A 373 -9.23 -13.90 20.55
CA LYS A 373 -9.99 -13.94 19.29
C LYS A 373 -9.10 -13.67 18.10
N VAL A 374 -8.21 -12.67 18.20
CA VAL A 374 -7.25 -12.35 17.13
C VAL A 374 -6.26 -13.49 16.93
N LYS A 375 -5.76 -14.09 18.01
CA LYS A 375 -4.89 -15.27 17.95
C LYS A 375 -5.60 -16.42 17.24
N ALA A 376 -6.81 -16.79 17.68
CA ALA A 376 -7.59 -17.86 17.05
C ALA A 376 -7.84 -17.62 15.55
N PHE A 377 -8.13 -16.37 15.17
CA PHE A 377 -8.29 -15.98 13.78
C PHE A 377 -6.99 -16.17 12.97
N LEU A 378 -5.86 -15.66 13.47
CA LEU A 378 -4.60 -15.62 12.73
C LEU A 378 -3.87 -16.96 12.68
N THR A 379 -3.93 -17.75 13.77
CA THR A 379 -3.22 -19.04 13.85
C THR A 379 -4.00 -20.20 13.24
N ALA A 380 -5.24 -19.96 12.78
CA ALA A 380 -5.98 -20.92 11.97
C ALA A 380 -5.47 -21.00 10.52
N VAL A 381 -4.67 -20.02 10.10
CA VAL A 381 -3.95 -20.05 8.82
C VAL A 381 -2.52 -20.53 9.08
N PRO A 382 -1.98 -21.48 8.30
CA PRO A 382 -0.60 -21.93 8.47
C PRO A 382 0.39 -20.76 8.31
N PRO A 383 1.50 -20.74 9.06
CA PRO A 383 2.56 -19.75 8.88
C PRO A 383 3.02 -19.68 7.42
N GLY A 384 3.17 -18.45 6.90
CA GLY A 384 3.58 -18.22 5.52
C GLY A 384 2.47 -18.38 4.47
N ARG A 385 1.22 -18.67 4.88
CA ARG A 385 0.01 -18.61 4.04
C ARG A 385 -0.81 -17.35 4.28
N MET A 386 -0.32 -16.44 5.13
CA MET A 386 -0.90 -15.13 5.37
C MET A 386 0.19 -14.06 5.43
N ILE A 387 -0.14 -12.86 4.96
CA ILE A 387 0.59 -11.64 5.25
C ILE A 387 -0.40 -10.63 5.84
N VAL A 388 -0.08 -10.07 7.01
CA VAL A 388 -0.92 -9.05 7.66
C VAL A 388 -0.42 -7.65 7.31
N LEU A 389 -1.30 -6.79 6.82
CA LEU A 389 -1.03 -5.37 6.70
C LEU A 389 -1.30 -4.71 8.05
N ASP A 390 -0.26 -4.24 8.74
CA ASP A 390 -0.41 -3.40 9.93
C ASP A 390 -0.76 -1.97 9.50
N LEU A 391 -2.06 -1.77 9.27
CA LEU A 391 -2.56 -0.81 8.29
C LEU A 391 -2.25 0.65 8.63
N GLN A 392 -2.13 0.98 9.92
CA GLN A 392 -1.85 2.32 10.43
C GLN A 392 -0.71 2.28 11.46
N SER A 393 0.43 1.74 11.06
CA SER A 393 1.56 1.54 11.97
C SER A 393 2.21 2.86 12.41
N GLU A 394 2.04 3.94 11.66
CA GLU A 394 2.60 5.26 11.97
C GLU A 394 1.95 5.93 13.17
N LEU A 395 0.72 5.53 13.54
CA LEU A 395 0.01 6.05 14.71
C LEU A 395 -0.46 4.99 15.69
N ASN A 396 -0.92 3.84 15.19
CA ASN A 396 -1.55 2.79 15.99
C ASN A 396 -0.98 1.40 15.65
N PRO A 397 0.35 1.19 15.78
CA PRO A 397 0.96 -0.11 15.47
C PRO A 397 0.42 -1.22 16.37
N GLN A 398 0.07 -2.36 15.78
CA GLN A 398 -0.48 -3.49 16.54
C GLN A 398 0.50 -4.63 16.74
N TYR A 399 1.61 -4.65 15.98
CA TYR A 399 2.59 -5.74 16.02
C TYR A 399 3.14 -6.05 17.42
N ARG A 400 3.26 -5.06 18.34
CA ARG A 400 3.67 -5.33 19.73
C ARG A 400 2.57 -5.99 20.55
N ARG A 401 1.35 -5.45 20.48
CA ARG A 401 0.17 -5.97 21.19
C ARG A 401 -0.15 -7.41 20.78
N LEU A 402 0.06 -7.71 19.51
CA LEU A 402 -0.26 -9.02 18.91
C LEU A 402 0.96 -9.93 18.77
N HIS A 403 2.05 -9.66 19.50
CA HIS A 403 3.26 -10.49 19.54
C HIS A 403 3.78 -10.87 18.14
N SER A 404 4.01 -9.88 17.28
CA SER A 404 4.36 -10.05 15.86
C SER A 404 3.33 -10.92 15.12
N TYR A 405 2.05 -10.60 15.32
CA TYR A 405 0.91 -11.33 14.73
C TYR A 405 0.96 -12.84 14.98
N TYR A 406 1.41 -13.23 16.16
CA TYR A 406 1.57 -14.62 16.59
C TYR A 406 2.39 -15.47 15.60
N GLY A 407 3.38 -14.87 14.96
CA GLY A 407 4.27 -15.52 14.00
C GLY A 407 3.85 -15.39 12.53
N GLN A 408 2.72 -14.76 12.22
CA GLN A 408 2.38 -14.45 10.84
C GLN A 408 3.24 -13.30 10.31
N PRO A 409 3.74 -13.38 9.06
CA PRO A 409 4.41 -12.26 8.39
C PRO A 409 3.54 -11.01 8.37
N PHE A 410 4.14 -9.83 8.57
CA PHE A 410 3.42 -8.56 8.47
C PHE A 410 4.19 -7.47 7.72
N ILE A 411 3.45 -6.50 7.19
CA ILE A 411 3.97 -5.31 6.52
C ILE A 411 3.60 -4.08 7.35
N TRP A 412 4.60 -3.30 7.74
CA TRP A 412 4.42 -2.03 8.43
C TRP A 412 3.90 -1.00 7.43
N CYS A 413 2.67 -0.51 7.62
CA CYS A 413 2.05 0.42 6.67
C CYS A 413 1.85 1.81 7.26
N MET A 414 2.06 2.83 6.43
CA MET A 414 1.63 4.19 6.69
C MET A 414 0.23 4.39 6.07
N LEU A 415 -0.80 4.53 6.90
CA LEU A 415 -2.16 4.84 6.42
C LEU A 415 -2.22 6.30 5.98
N HIS A 416 -1.83 7.20 6.87
CA HIS A 416 -1.77 8.65 6.65
C HIS A 416 -3.12 9.32 6.33
N ASN A 417 -3.73 9.02 5.18
CA ASN A 417 -4.92 9.72 4.70
C ASN A 417 -6.20 8.91 4.93
N PHE A 418 -7.23 9.57 5.45
CA PHE A 418 -8.61 9.07 5.53
C PHE A 418 -9.51 9.87 4.59
N GLY A 419 -10.35 9.18 3.82
CA GLY A 419 -11.40 9.73 2.96
C GLY A 419 -10.94 10.58 1.77
N GLY A 420 -9.66 10.58 1.41
CA GLY A 420 -9.12 11.53 0.43
C GLY A 420 -9.18 12.98 0.91
N THR A 421 -9.29 13.20 2.22
CA THR A 421 -9.46 14.55 2.77
C THR A 421 -8.17 15.37 2.61
N LEU A 422 -8.32 16.62 2.15
CA LEU A 422 -7.22 17.58 2.04
C LEU A 422 -6.94 18.24 3.40
N GLY A 423 -5.72 18.71 3.59
CA GLY A 423 -5.22 19.21 4.88
C GLY A 423 -3.74 18.87 5.01
N LEU A 424 -2.91 19.85 5.37
CA LEU A 424 -1.50 19.58 5.65
C LEU A 424 -1.42 18.80 6.97
N TYR A 425 -0.84 17.61 6.88
CA TYR A 425 -0.82 16.65 7.96
C TYR A 425 0.31 15.64 7.75
N GLY A 426 0.94 15.25 8.84
CA GLY A 426 1.85 14.12 8.85
C GLY A 426 2.41 13.84 10.24
N SER A 427 3.02 12.67 10.38
CA SER A 427 3.72 12.23 11.58
C SER A 427 5.14 11.79 11.21
N VAL A 428 5.94 12.72 10.67
CA VAL A 428 7.26 12.42 10.09
C VAL A 428 8.19 11.73 11.08
N GLY A 429 8.13 12.13 12.36
CA GLY A 429 8.92 11.52 13.43
C GLY A 429 8.58 10.03 13.60
N ASN A 430 7.29 9.70 13.66
CA ASN A 430 6.84 8.33 13.84
C ASN A 430 7.17 7.44 12.64
N VAL A 431 7.12 7.98 11.42
CA VAL A 431 7.55 7.24 10.21
C VAL A 431 9.07 7.01 10.25
N ASN A 432 9.83 8.04 10.59
CA ASN A 432 11.29 8.01 10.58
C ASN A 432 11.89 7.08 11.65
N THR A 433 11.16 6.74 12.72
CA THR A 433 11.64 5.81 13.76
C THR A 433 10.87 4.48 13.79
N GLY A 434 9.55 4.51 13.57
CA GLY A 434 8.67 3.38 13.81
C GLY A 434 8.89 2.17 12.88
N VAL A 435 9.41 2.39 11.67
CA VAL A 435 9.82 1.30 10.76
C VAL A 435 11.00 0.52 11.34
N PHE A 436 11.99 1.22 11.89
CA PHE A 436 13.17 0.60 12.51
C PHE A 436 12.80 -0.14 13.80
N ASP A 437 11.87 0.40 14.57
CA ASP A 437 11.32 -0.28 15.75
C ASP A 437 10.62 -1.60 15.37
N GLY A 438 9.89 -1.62 14.26
CA GLY A 438 9.24 -2.83 13.73
C GLY A 438 10.26 -3.89 13.29
N ARG A 439 11.32 -3.48 12.60
CA ARG A 439 12.42 -4.36 12.17
C ARG A 439 13.27 -4.87 13.33
N GLY A 440 13.40 -4.08 14.40
CA GLY A 440 14.21 -4.39 15.57
C GLY A 440 13.55 -5.35 16.57
N LEU A 441 12.35 -5.87 16.28
CA LEU A 441 11.69 -6.85 17.15
C LEU A 441 12.47 -8.16 17.19
N GLU A 442 12.78 -8.62 18.40
CA GLU A 442 13.33 -9.96 18.60
C GLU A 442 12.32 -11.01 18.10
N ASN A 443 12.78 -11.91 17.22
CA ASN A 443 11.92 -12.88 16.52
C ASN A 443 10.74 -12.22 15.76
N GLY A 444 10.92 -10.98 15.30
CA GLY A 444 9.92 -10.25 14.52
C GLY A 444 9.65 -10.86 13.16
N THR A 445 8.41 -10.75 12.69
CA THR A 445 7.96 -11.28 11.39
C THR A 445 7.66 -10.18 10.37
N MET A 446 8.29 -9.00 10.54
CA MET A 446 8.18 -7.91 9.58
C MET A 446 8.86 -8.31 8.26
N VAL A 447 8.13 -8.25 7.16
CA VAL A 447 8.62 -8.63 5.82
C VAL A 447 8.55 -7.48 4.81
N GLY A 448 8.11 -6.30 5.22
CA GLY A 448 7.97 -5.17 4.31
C GLY A 448 7.50 -3.88 4.95
N THR A 449 7.59 -2.82 4.16
CA THR A 449 6.95 -1.53 4.41
C THR A 449 5.82 -1.30 3.40
N GLY A 450 4.89 -0.38 3.69
CA GLY A 450 3.80 -0.12 2.76
C GLY A 450 3.09 1.22 2.93
N LEU A 451 2.31 1.55 1.91
CA LEU A 451 1.45 2.73 1.82
C LEU A 451 -0.01 2.29 1.71
N THR A 452 -0.83 2.71 2.66
CA THR A 452 -2.26 2.33 2.76
C THR A 452 -3.21 3.53 2.81
N PRO A 453 -2.99 4.62 2.04
CA PRO A 453 -3.87 5.78 2.10
C PRO A 453 -5.26 5.50 1.54
N GLU A 454 -6.30 5.95 2.23
CA GLU A 454 -7.66 5.85 1.67
C GLU A 454 -7.80 6.70 0.42
N GLY A 455 -7.13 7.85 0.31
CA GLY A 455 -7.01 8.64 -0.91
C GLY A 455 -5.63 9.25 -1.10
N ILE A 456 -5.22 9.45 -2.35
CA ILE A 456 -3.90 9.99 -2.74
C ILE A 456 -4.00 11.43 -3.26
N ASN A 457 -2.92 11.95 -3.88
CA ASN A 457 -2.80 13.34 -4.40
C ASN A 457 -2.85 14.41 -3.30
N GLN A 458 -2.17 14.17 -2.18
CA GLN A 458 -2.00 15.13 -1.08
C GLN A 458 -0.73 14.80 -0.28
N ASN A 459 -0.20 15.76 0.49
CA ASN A 459 0.92 15.57 1.43
C ASN A 459 2.11 14.76 0.85
N TYR A 460 2.50 15.07 -0.38
CA TYR A 460 3.54 14.39 -1.17
C TYR A 460 4.80 14.03 -0.39
N VAL A 461 5.23 14.92 0.50
CA VAL A 461 6.40 14.79 1.36
C VAL A 461 6.37 13.54 2.24
N MET A 462 5.18 13.15 2.73
CA MET A 462 5.03 11.97 3.60
C MET A 462 5.27 10.67 2.84
N TYR A 463 4.73 10.58 1.62
CA TYR A 463 4.87 9.40 0.76
C TYR A 463 6.31 9.26 0.26
N ASP A 464 6.96 10.38 -0.08
CA ASP A 464 8.36 10.39 -0.51
C ASP A 464 9.31 9.93 0.62
N LEU A 465 9.07 10.38 1.87
CA LEU A 465 9.84 9.90 3.04
C LEU A 465 9.59 8.42 3.31
N MET A 466 8.32 7.99 3.32
CA MET A 466 7.95 6.63 3.66
C MET A 466 8.51 5.60 2.65
N ASN A 467 8.52 5.94 1.35
CA ASN A 467 9.11 5.07 0.33
C ASN A 467 10.63 4.89 0.51
N GLU A 468 11.34 5.88 1.05
CA GLU A 468 12.77 5.72 1.36
C GLU A 468 13.04 4.74 2.50
N MET A 469 12.06 4.57 3.42
CA MET A 469 12.24 3.63 4.53
C MET A 469 12.47 2.20 4.04
N ALA A 470 12.11 1.88 2.79
CA ALA A 470 12.33 0.57 2.16
C ALA A 470 13.81 0.17 2.00
N TRP A 471 14.74 1.13 1.94
CA TRP A 471 16.18 0.86 1.73
C TRP A 471 17.08 1.46 2.81
N ARG A 472 16.57 2.41 3.59
CA ARG A 472 17.32 3.00 4.69
C ARG A 472 17.51 1.99 5.82
N THR A 473 18.69 2.01 6.40
CA THR A 473 19.09 1.19 7.56
C THR A 473 19.02 1.97 8.88
N GLU A 474 18.90 3.29 8.81
CA GLU A 474 18.80 4.19 9.97
C GLU A 474 17.87 5.38 9.68
N PRO A 475 17.32 6.02 10.72
CA PRO A 475 16.53 7.26 10.59
C PRO A 475 17.32 8.37 9.88
N VAL A 476 16.63 9.18 9.08
CA VAL A 476 17.25 10.36 8.46
C VAL A 476 17.33 11.54 9.42
N ASN A 477 18.28 12.45 9.18
CA ASN A 477 18.20 13.81 9.69
C ASN A 477 17.04 14.52 8.98
N LEU A 478 15.91 14.70 9.68
CA LEU A 478 14.70 15.28 9.09
C LEU A 478 14.92 16.72 8.61
N SER A 479 15.79 17.51 9.24
CA SER A 479 16.06 18.88 8.79
C SER A 479 16.73 18.88 7.42
N GLU A 480 17.81 18.11 7.27
CA GLU A 480 18.54 17.97 6.02
C GLU A 480 17.67 17.34 4.92
N TRP A 481 16.86 16.34 5.29
CA TRP A 481 15.99 15.66 4.35
C TRP A 481 14.91 16.59 3.79
N PHE A 482 14.30 17.44 4.63
CA PHE A 482 13.30 18.43 4.21
C PHE A 482 13.92 19.54 3.34
N SER A 483 15.12 20.02 3.66
CA SER A 483 15.86 20.96 2.80
C SER A 483 16.15 20.34 1.42
N ALA A 484 16.59 19.09 1.39
CA ALA A 484 16.82 18.36 0.16
C ALA A 484 15.51 18.09 -0.62
N TYR A 485 14.38 17.94 0.08
CA TYR A 485 13.04 17.78 -0.52
C TYR A 485 12.62 19.05 -1.23
N ALA A 486 12.66 20.20 -0.55
CA ALA A 486 12.35 21.49 -1.14
C ALA A 486 13.18 21.75 -2.41
N ARG A 487 14.51 21.55 -2.31
CA ARG A 487 15.45 21.75 -3.43
C ARG A 487 15.08 20.92 -4.65
N ARG A 488 14.92 19.59 -4.51
CA ARG A 488 14.64 18.71 -5.66
C ARG A 488 13.25 18.93 -6.23
N ARG A 489 12.29 19.24 -5.36
CA ARG A 489 10.89 19.43 -5.76
C ARG A 489 10.71 20.70 -6.58
N TYR A 490 11.39 21.78 -6.22
CA TYR A 490 11.31 23.06 -6.92
C TYR A 490 12.38 23.24 -7.99
N GLY A 491 13.47 22.47 -7.91
CA GLY A 491 14.54 22.49 -8.89
C GLY A 491 15.58 23.59 -8.69
N ALA A 492 15.53 24.30 -7.57
CA ALA A 492 16.46 25.34 -7.21
C ALA A 492 16.66 25.37 -5.69
N VAL A 493 17.78 25.92 -5.26
CA VAL A 493 18.02 26.26 -3.85
C VAL A 493 17.43 27.65 -3.61
N ASP A 494 16.57 27.78 -2.62
CA ASP A 494 15.96 29.03 -2.20
C ASP A 494 15.81 29.00 -0.67
N THR A 495 16.36 30.01 0.01
CA THR A 495 16.41 30.06 1.47
C THR A 495 15.03 30.22 2.08
N HIS A 496 14.13 30.97 1.43
CA HIS A 496 12.77 31.17 1.91
C HIS A 496 11.96 29.88 1.81
N ALA A 497 12.08 29.17 0.69
CA ALA A 497 11.50 27.84 0.54
C ALA A 497 12.01 26.85 1.59
N ASP A 498 13.31 26.83 1.88
CA ASP A 498 13.86 25.97 2.94
C ASP A 498 13.29 26.33 4.32
N ASN A 499 13.30 27.62 4.69
CA ASN A 499 12.72 28.11 5.95
C ASN A 499 11.26 27.67 6.10
N ALA A 500 10.45 27.84 5.05
CA ALA A 500 9.06 27.38 5.06
C ALA A 500 8.95 25.87 5.33
N TRP A 501 9.74 25.06 4.64
CA TRP A 501 9.72 23.60 4.84
C TRP A 501 10.21 23.17 6.23
N GLN A 502 11.15 23.91 6.84
CA GLN A 502 11.54 23.66 8.24
C GLN A 502 10.39 23.92 9.21
N LEU A 503 9.62 25.01 9.00
CA LEU A 503 8.44 25.34 9.81
C LEU A 503 7.30 24.33 9.60
N LEU A 504 7.03 23.92 8.35
CA LEU A 504 6.02 22.90 8.05
C LEU A 504 6.39 21.55 8.68
N LYS A 505 7.68 21.17 8.63
CA LYS A 505 8.23 19.95 9.26
C LYS A 505 7.98 19.95 10.77
N SER A 506 8.24 21.06 11.47
CA SER A 506 8.04 21.17 12.92
C SER A 506 6.58 21.38 13.31
N GLY A 507 5.72 21.87 12.41
CA GLY A 507 4.31 22.13 12.65
C GLY A 507 3.36 21.06 12.09
N VAL A 508 2.83 21.28 10.89
CA VAL A 508 1.77 20.44 10.31
C VAL A 508 2.20 18.98 10.08
N TYR A 509 3.49 18.72 9.86
CA TYR A 509 4.01 17.37 9.62
C TYR A 509 4.54 16.66 10.87
N SER A 510 4.45 17.26 12.07
CA SER A 510 4.97 16.72 13.33
C SER A 510 3.91 16.14 14.27
N PHE A 511 2.72 15.76 13.75
CA PHE A 511 1.64 15.28 14.60
C PHE A 511 2.05 14.06 15.43
N THR A 512 1.80 14.12 16.73
CA THR A 512 1.87 12.99 17.65
C THR A 512 0.61 12.98 18.51
N GLY A 513 0.02 11.81 18.74
CA GLY A 513 -1.12 11.65 19.63
C GLY A 513 -2.23 10.74 19.09
N MET A 514 -3.30 10.60 19.86
CA MET A 514 -4.40 9.65 19.59
C MET A 514 -5.60 10.28 18.87
N ARG A 515 -5.57 11.60 18.60
CA ARG A 515 -6.71 12.28 17.97
C ARG A 515 -6.84 11.87 16.50
N LYS A 516 -8.05 11.46 16.10
CA LYS A 516 -8.37 11.08 14.72
C LYS A 516 -8.39 12.33 13.81
N VAL A 517 -7.28 12.61 13.13
CA VAL A 517 -7.18 13.65 12.09
C VAL A 517 -7.79 13.09 10.79
N ARG A 518 -9.00 13.53 10.44
CA ARG A 518 -9.82 12.99 9.32
C ARG A 518 -10.60 14.08 8.58
N GLY A 519 -9.93 15.15 8.17
CA GLY A 519 -10.59 16.24 7.43
C GLY A 519 -11.64 17.04 8.22
N LYS A 520 -11.62 16.97 9.55
CA LYS A 520 -12.66 17.54 10.43
C LYS A 520 -12.48 19.05 10.68
N TYR A 521 -12.01 19.79 9.69
CA TYR A 521 -11.74 21.23 9.76
C TYR A 521 -13.06 22.02 9.74
N VAL A 522 -13.09 23.18 10.40
CA VAL A 522 -14.32 23.98 10.61
C VAL A 522 -15.05 24.24 9.28
N ILE A 523 -14.31 24.68 8.25
CA ILE A 523 -14.85 24.99 6.92
C ILE A 523 -15.49 23.78 6.19
N CYS A 524 -15.07 22.56 6.52
CA CYS A 524 -15.58 21.32 5.90
C CYS A 524 -16.70 20.66 6.72
N ARG A 525 -17.14 21.27 7.83
CA ARG A 525 -18.23 20.74 8.66
C ARG A 525 -19.54 21.45 8.38
N ARG A 526 -20.65 20.72 8.58
CA ARG A 526 -21.98 21.35 8.63
C ARG A 526 -21.97 22.44 9.72
N PRO A 527 -22.40 23.68 9.42
CA PRO A 527 -22.38 24.77 10.37
C PRO A 527 -23.08 24.43 11.69
N SER A 528 -22.46 24.82 12.81
CA SER A 528 -22.99 24.65 14.16
C SER A 528 -22.30 25.60 15.13
N LEU A 529 -23.03 26.09 16.14
CA LEU A 529 -22.50 26.93 17.22
C LEU A 529 -21.54 26.17 18.16
N GLN A 530 -21.48 24.84 18.03
CA GLN A 530 -20.64 23.96 18.85
C GLN A 530 -19.29 23.63 18.18
N LEU A 531 -19.03 24.15 16.98
CA LEU A 531 -17.75 23.94 16.32
C LEU A 531 -16.64 24.66 17.11
N ARG A 532 -15.57 23.93 17.37
CA ARG A 532 -14.34 24.44 17.98
C ARG A 532 -13.19 24.04 17.10
N GLN A 533 -12.42 25.03 16.67
CA GLN A 533 -11.20 24.78 15.94
C GLN A 533 -10.20 24.07 16.86
N TRP A 534 -9.46 23.13 16.29
CA TRP A 534 -8.36 22.48 16.99
C TRP A 534 -7.28 22.11 16.00
N VAL A 535 -6.05 22.45 16.35
CA VAL A 535 -4.82 22.12 15.65
C VAL A 535 -3.80 21.63 16.67
N TRP A 536 -2.79 20.87 16.23
CA TRP A 536 -1.69 20.39 17.09
C TRP A 536 -0.39 21.19 16.91
N TYR A 537 -0.43 22.22 16.06
CA TYR A 537 0.71 23.03 15.66
C TYR A 537 0.42 24.51 15.91
N ASN A 538 1.48 25.32 15.92
CA ASN A 538 1.40 26.77 16.07
C ASN A 538 0.90 27.43 14.77
N THR A 539 -0.26 28.07 14.79
CA THR A 539 -0.84 28.72 13.60
C THR A 539 -0.03 29.92 13.14
N THR A 540 0.68 30.61 14.05
CA THR A 540 1.58 31.71 13.68
C THR A 540 2.78 31.20 12.88
N GLU A 541 3.36 30.05 13.25
CA GLU A 541 4.44 29.43 12.47
C GLU A 541 3.98 28.96 11.10
N LEU A 542 2.73 28.49 10.97
CA LEU A 542 2.12 28.20 9.67
C LEU A 542 1.99 29.47 8.81
N ALA A 543 1.56 30.58 9.40
CA ALA A 543 1.49 31.87 8.69
C ALA A 543 2.88 32.34 8.27
N THR A 544 3.90 32.19 9.11
CA THR A 544 5.29 32.48 8.73
C THR A 544 5.77 31.58 7.59
N ALA A 545 5.46 30.28 7.61
CA ALA A 545 5.80 29.38 6.50
C ALA A 545 5.12 29.80 5.19
N TRP A 546 3.90 30.35 5.27
CA TRP A 546 3.20 30.89 4.12
C TRP A 546 3.88 32.16 3.58
N ASP A 547 4.26 33.10 4.45
CA ASP A 547 5.01 34.32 4.09
C ASP A 547 6.37 33.99 3.44
N GLU A 548 7.06 32.99 3.98
CA GLU A 548 8.32 32.48 3.42
C GLU A 548 8.10 31.91 2.01
N LEU A 549 7.06 31.07 1.80
CA LEU A 549 6.76 30.60 0.44
C LEU A 549 6.40 31.74 -0.50
N LEU A 550 5.63 32.75 -0.08
CA LEU A 550 5.35 33.93 -0.90
C LEU A 550 6.64 34.69 -1.27
N SER A 551 7.58 34.79 -0.33
CA SER A 551 8.88 35.45 -0.52
C SER A 551 9.80 34.71 -1.50
N ALA A 552 9.63 33.39 -1.65
CA ALA A 552 10.33 32.58 -2.66
C ALA A 552 9.78 32.75 -4.09
N SER A 553 8.62 33.39 -4.25
CA SER A 553 7.92 33.52 -5.55
C SER A 553 8.77 34.14 -6.67
N PRO A 554 9.55 35.22 -6.44
CA PRO A 554 10.39 35.80 -7.50
C PRO A 554 11.30 34.79 -8.19
N GLN A 555 11.83 33.81 -7.45
CA GLN A 555 12.68 32.75 -7.99
C GLN A 555 11.89 31.52 -8.45
N LEU A 556 10.85 31.12 -7.71
CA LEU A 556 10.22 29.80 -7.87
C LEU A 556 8.87 29.80 -8.61
N HIS A 557 8.29 30.95 -8.95
CA HIS A 557 6.96 31.03 -9.57
C HIS A 557 6.79 30.21 -10.86
N GLY A 558 7.88 29.91 -11.59
CA GLY A 558 7.84 29.07 -12.79
C GLY A 558 7.76 27.56 -12.53
N ALA A 559 8.04 27.10 -11.30
CA ALA A 559 8.01 25.69 -10.94
C ALA A 559 6.58 25.26 -10.54
N ALA A 560 5.98 24.34 -11.30
CA ALA A 560 4.63 23.85 -11.05
C ALA A 560 4.45 23.21 -9.65
N ASN A 561 5.47 22.49 -9.16
CA ASN A 561 5.44 21.94 -7.80
C ASN A 561 5.43 23.02 -6.72
N TYR A 562 6.13 24.14 -6.93
CA TYR A 562 6.10 25.28 -6.01
C TYR A 562 4.73 25.96 -6.01
N GLN A 563 4.12 26.16 -7.19
CA GLN A 563 2.76 26.70 -7.30
C GLN A 563 1.75 25.82 -6.57
N HIS A 564 1.85 24.49 -6.72
CA HIS A 564 1.01 23.54 -6.00
C HIS A 564 1.15 23.69 -4.48
N ASP A 565 2.38 23.69 -3.97
CA ASP A 565 2.63 23.76 -2.54
C ASP A 565 2.24 25.11 -1.94
N LEU A 566 2.47 26.21 -2.66
CA LEU A 566 2.00 27.55 -2.28
C LEU A 566 0.48 27.58 -2.15
N VAL A 567 -0.25 26.97 -3.08
CA VAL A 567 -1.72 26.88 -3.02
C VAL A 567 -2.17 26.03 -1.82
N ASP A 568 -1.54 24.89 -1.56
CA ASP A 568 -1.95 24.02 -0.44
C ASP A 568 -1.63 24.65 0.94
N VAL A 569 -0.49 25.35 1.06
CA VAL A 569 -0.14 26.11 2.27
C VAL A 569 -1.08 27.30 2.44
N THR A 570 -1.42 28.03 1.37
CA THR A 570 -2.42 29.12 1.41
C THR A 570 -3.78 28.58 1.89
N ARG A 571 -4.24 27.45 1.31
CA ARG A 571 -5.48 26.77 1.73
C ARG A 571 -5.41 26.39 3.21
N GLN A 572 -4.27 25.89 3.69
CA GLN A 572 -4.10 25.51 5.09
C GLN A 572 -4.13 26.72 6.02
N ALA A 573 -3.51 27.84 5.65
CA ALA A 573 -3.55 29.08 6.42
C ALA A 573 -4.99 29.59 6.57
N LEU A 574 -5.74 29.69 5.47
CA LEU A 574 -7.15 30.10 5.48
C LEU A 574 -8.04 29.16 6.31
N GLN A 575 -7.77 27.86 6.23
CA GLN A 575 -8.46 26.85 7.04
C GLN A 575 -8.16 27.02 8.54
N ALA A 576 -6.95 27.47 8.89
CA ALA A 576 -6.49 27.65 10.26
C ALA A 576 -6.90 29.01 10.88
N GLU A 577 -7.45 29.94 10.10
CA GLU A 577 -7.99 31.22 10.61
C GLU A 577 -9.52 31.21 10.86
N CYS A 578 -10.20 30.13 10.46
CA CYS A 578 -11.64 29.90 10.69
C CYS A 578 -11.92 29.11 11.98
#